data_AF-A0A958AFD6-F1
#
_entry.id   AF-A0A958AFD6-F1
#
_cell.length_a   1.000
_cell.length_b   1.000
_cell.length_c   1.000
_cell.angle_alpha   90.00
_cell.angle_beta   90.00
_cell.angle_gamma   90.00
#
_symmetry.space_group_name_H-M   'P 1'
#
loop_
_entity.id
_entity.type
_entity.pdbx_description
1 polymer ?
#
loop_
_entity_poly.entity_id
_entity_poly.type
_entity_poly.pdbx_seq_one_letter_code
_entity_poly.pdbx_strand_id
1 'polypeptide(L)'
;KPVLAVAQVGTFISLLILGFAHTLWLVFFSQIIDGITGANLATVRSAMADSTSPQNRAKGLGLIGAVFGIGFLLGPVLSGVALRLSGNNYSAPAFAAAGFAFVSIILTTFVFKETLPPKKRSSQPVERKSFGQMIKALHDPNLGILMTLIFNLRFQFGIFTAVFAPFMLSRLGLDSFGTAIIFILFGLVSVVVQGGLIGRLSQQFGERQLVLAGMVLYALGFFLMGFTPEQTVPWYSRDVVIEELSQTTGTAPEAQLALLPEDGGNGVTGLFLMIAFLAPVPIGYALLQPSLNSLVTKRVEPQNVGQALGVGAAFMSAGTVLGPIIGGFLFTMVGAAAPFIINGVIGFILYLLARQRLTPRPDDVYSDLAAET
;
A
#
# COMPACT_ATOMS: atom_id res chain seq x y z
N LYS A 1 -22.46 0.39 -6.93
CA LYS A 1 -22.20 -0.77 -7.83
C LYS A 1 -21.69 -0.39 -9.24
N PRO A 2 -22.37 0.47 -10.04
CA PRO A 2 -21.97 0.69 -11.44
C PRO A 2 -20.59 1.35 -11.59
N VAL A 3 -20.23 2.27 -10.69
CA VAL A 3 -18.91 2.90 -10.67
C VAL A 3 -17.80 1.86 -10.45
N LEU A 4 -18.01 0.91 -9.53
CA LEU A 4 -17.06 -0.18 -9.27
C LEU A 4 -16.90 -1.08 -10.51
N ALA A 5 -18.00 -1.43 -11.19
CA ALA A 5 -17.94 -2.26 -12.39
C ALA A 5 -17.17 -1.59 -13.53
N VAL A 6 -17.40 -0.29 -13.78
CA VAL A 6 -16.65 0.47 -14.81
C VAL A 6 -15.17 0.52 -14.47
N ALA A 7 -14.84 0.78 -13.22
CA ALA A 7 -13.47 0.81 -12.75
C ALA A 7 -12.76 -0.55 -12.88
N GLN A 8 -13.45 -1.66 -12.57
CA GLN A 8 -12.92 -3.01 -12.76
C GLN A 8 -12.74 -3.39 -14.23
N VAL A 9 -13.67 -2.99 -15.11
CA VAL A 9 -13.53 -3.18 -16.57
C VAL A 9 -12.32 -2.42 -17.10
N GLY A 10 -12.09 -1.20 -16.62
CA GLY A 10 -10.88 -0.43 -16.92
C GLY A 10 -9.60 -1.17 -16.54
N THR A 11 -9.53 -1.71 -15.32
CA THR A 11 -8.41 -2.55 -14.86
C THR A 11 -8.25 -3.84 -15.66
N PHE A 12 -9.35 -4.47 -16.08
CA PHE A 12 -9.28 -5.65 -16.93
C PHE A 12 -8.66 -5.32 -18.31
N ILE A 13 -9.12 -4.24 -18.94
CA ILE A 13 -8.61 -3.78 -20.23
C ILE A 13 -7.13 -3.37 -20.11
N SER A 14 -6.75 -2.65 -19.06
CA SER A 14 -5.35 -2.26 -18.85
C SER A 14 -4.43 -3.46 -18.70
N LEU A 15 -4.84 -4.49 -17.95
CA LEU A 15 -4.06 -5.72 -17.77
C LEU A 15 -3.93 -6.53 -19.07
N LEU A 16 -4.98 -6.56 -19.92
CA LEU A 16 -4.88 -7.14 -21.26
C LEU A 16 -3.88 -6.38 -22.14
N ILE A 17 -3.96 -5.04 -22.16
CA ILE A 17 -3.00 -4.20 -22.90
C ILE A 17 -1.57 -4.46 -22.41
N LEU A 18 -1.38 -4.58 -21.09
CA LEU A 18 -0.08 -4.91 -20.49
C LEU A 18 0.42 -6.29 -20.93
N GLY A 19 -0.45 -7.30 -20.97
CA GLY A 19 -0.09 -8.64 -21.46
C GLY A 19 0.35 -8.65 -22.94
N PHE A 20 -0.23 -7.79 -23.77
CA PHE A 20 0.16 -7.61 -25.18
C PHE A 20 1.20 -6.50 -25.39
N ALA A 21 1.79 -5.94 -24.33
CA ALA A 21 2.71 -4.83 -24.46
C ALA A 21 4.07 -5.29 -25.00
N HIS A 22 4.36 -4.93 -26.24
CA HIS A 22 5.67 -5.14 -26.88
C HIS A 22 6.51 -3.87 -26.97
N THR A 23 6.00 -2.76 -26.45
CA THR A 23 6.68 -1.47 -26.45
C THR A 23 6.45 -0.76 -25.11
N LEU A 24 7.42 0.07 -24.71
CA LEU A 24 7.33 0.84 -23.46
C LEU A 24 6.11 1.77 -23.45
N TRP A 25 5.73 2.33 -24.61
CA TRP A 25 4.54 3.17 -24.73
C TRP A 25 3.24 2.42 -24.42
N LEU A 26 3.12 1.15 -24.80
CA LEU A 26 1.95 0.33 -24.45
C LEU A 26 1.89 0.04 -22.94
N VAL A 27 3.04 -0.15 -22.29
CA VAL A 27 3.12 -0.28 -20.83
C VAL A 27 2.67 1.03 -20.14
N PHE A 28 3.11 2.19 -20.63
CA PHE A 28 2.62 3.46 -20.09
C PHE A 28 1.13 3.66 -20.35
N PHE A 29 0.66 3.31 -21.55
CA PHE A 29 -0.74 3.44 -21.92
C PHE A 29 -1.65 2.56 -21.05
N SER A 30 -1.27 1.31 -20.77
CA SER A 30 -2.02 0.46 -19.83
C SER A 30 -2.11 1.08 -18.45
N GLN A 31 -1.02 1.64 -17.93
CA GLN A 31 -1.00 2.29 -16.62
C GLN A 31 -1.87 3.55 -16.57
N ILE A 32 -1.92 4.33 -17.66
CA ILE A 32 -2.79 5.50 -17.77
C ILE A 32 -4.26 5.08 -17.73
N ILE A 33 -4.65 4.03 -18.46
CA ILE A 33 -6.02 3.51 -18.44
C ILE A 33 -6.40 3.03 -17.05
N ASP A 34 -5.54 2.23 -16.39
CA ASP A 34 -5.81 1.75 -15.03
C ASP A 34 -5.93 2.92 -14.05
N GLY A 35 -5.06 3.93 -14.17
CA GLY A 35 -5.08 5.13 -13.34
C GLY A 35 -6.36 5.96 -13.49
N ILE A 36 -6.80 6.23 -14.74
CA ILE A 36 -8.02 7.00 -15.02
C ILE A 36 -9.27 6.24 -14.53
N THR A 37 -9.26 4.92 -14.65
CA THR A 37 -10.37 4.05 -14.22
C THR A 37 -10.27 3.61 -12.76
N GLY A 38 -9.21 4.01 -12.03
CA GLY A 38 -8.82 3.54 -10.70
C GLY A 38 -9.71 3.93 -9.52
N ALA A 39 -11.01 4.17 -9.74
CA ALA A 39 -11.97 4.51 -8.68
C ALA A 39 -12.36 3.31 -7.78
N ASN A 40 -11.79 2.11 -8.04
CA ASN A 40 -12.06 0.86 -7.33
C ASN A 40 -11.94 1.02 -5.82
N LEU A 41 -10.79 1.51 -5.34
CA LEU A 41 -10.47 1.53 -3.92
C LEU A 41 -11.32 2.56 -3.14
N ALA A 42 -11.56 3.74 -3.73
CA ALA A 42 -12.45 4.74 -3.13
C ALA A 42 -13.89 4.22 -3.02
N THR A 43 -14.37 3.55 -4.08
CA THR A 43 -15.73 3.00 -4.13
C THR A 43 -15.92 1.88 -3.10
N VAL A 44 -14.96 0.95 -2.99
CA VAL A 44 -15.01 -0.14 -2.00
C VAL A 44 -14.95 0.40 -0.58
N ARG A 45 -14.09 1.38 -0.29
CA ARG A 45 -14.01 2.01 1.04
C ARG A 45 -15.30 2.74 1.41
N SER A 46 -15.89 3.47 0.46
CA SER A 46 -17.20 4.11 0.67
C SER A 46 -18.28 3.07 0.94
N ALA A 47 -18.36 2.02 0.11
CA ALA A 47 -19.34 0.95 0.29
C ALA A 47 -19.20 0.23 1.65
N MET A 48 -17.96 0.02 2.10
CA MET A 48 -17.68 -0.54 3.43
C MET A 48 -18.05 0.44 4.54
N ALA A 49 -17.78 1.73 4.39
CA ALA A 49 -18.17 2.75 5.37
C ALA A 49 -19.70 2.89 5.48
N ASP A 50 -20.42 2.76 4.36
CA ASP A 50 -21.89 2.79 4.31
C ASP A 50 -22.53 1.56 4.98
N SER A 51 -21.81 0.43 4.96
CA SER A 51 -22.28 -0.85 5.49
C SER A 51 -21.82 -1.13 6.92
N THR A 52 -21.05 -0.22 7.53
CA THR A 52 -20.50 -0.38 8.88
C THR A 52 -20.87 0.76 9.82
N SER A 53 -21.15 0.42 11.08
CA SER A 53 -21.41 1.42 12.12
C SER A 53 -20.14 2.22 12.45
N PRO A 54 -20.24 3.46 12.97
CA PRO A 54 -19.09 4.27 13.36
C PRO A 54 -18.10 3.55 14.30
N GLN A 55 -18.60 2.70 15.20
CA GLN A 55 -17.80 1.92 16.15
C GLN A 55 -17.06 0.76 15.48
N ASN A 56 -17.65 0.16 14.43
CA ASN A 56 -17.06 -0.97 13.70
C ASN A 56 -16.35 -0.56 12.41
N ARG A 57 -16.20 0.75 12.17
CA ARG A 57 -15.72 1.27 10.88
C ARG A 57 -14.26 0.94 10.61
N ALA A 58 -13.39 1.08 11.62
CA ALA A 58 -12.00 0.63 11.52
C ALA A 58 -11.88 -0.88 11.24
N LYS A 59 -12.73 -1.71 11.86
CA LYS A 59 -12.79 -3.16 11.59
C LYS A 59 -13.20 -3.44 10.14
N GLY A 60 -14.25 -2.77 9.65
CA GLY A 60 -14.71 -2.91 8.26
C GLY A 60 -13.66 -2.48 7.24
N LEU A 61 -13.04 -1.32 7.45
CA LEU A 61 -11.95 -0.83 6.60
C LEU A 61 -10.69 -1.71 6.72
N GLY A 62 -10.47 -2.33 7.87
CA GLY A 62 -9.41 -3.32 8.10
C GLY A 62 -9.55 -4.57 7.25
N LEU A 63 -10.76 -5.05 7.00
CA LEU A 63 -10.99 -6.18 6.09
C LEU A 63 -10.49 -5.89 4.67
N ILE A 64 -10.59 -4.64 4.19
CA ILE A 64 -10.03 -4.24 2.89
C ILE A 64 -8.51 -4.41 2.91
N GLY A 65 -7.86 -3.97 3.99
CA GLY A 65 -6.42 -4.12 4.15
C GLY A 65 -5.96 -5.58 4.31
N ALA A 66 -6.77 -6.43 4.94
CA ALA A 66 -6.53 -7.87 4.97
C ALA A 66 -6.55 -8.48 3.57
N VAL A 67 -7.48 -8.06 2.70
CA VAL A 67 -7.51 -8.48 1.29
C VAL A 67 -6.24 -8.03 0.54
N PHE A 68 -5.72 -6.83 0.81
CA PHE A 68 -4.40 -6.43 0.28
C PHE A 68 -3.26 -7.32 0.80
N GLY A 69 -3.28 -7.69 2.08
CA GLY A 69 -2.34 -8.65 2.66
C GLY A 69 -2.38 -10.01 1.96
N ILE A 70 -3.59 -10.52 1.66
CA ILE A 70 -3.77 -11.74 0.85
C ILE A 70 -3.20 -11.53 -0.56
N GLY A 71 -3.37 -10.35 -1.14
CA GLY A 71 -2.76 -9.98 -2.42
C GLY A 71 -1.22 -10.05 -2.40
N PHE A 72 -0.59 -9.52 -1.34
CA PHE A 72 0.87 -9.63 -1.17
C PHE A 72 1.35 -11.07 -0.92
N LEU A 73 0.52 -11.89 -0.27
CA LEU A 73 0.79 -13.31 -0.04
C LEU A 73 0.68 -14.13 -1.34
N LEU A 74 -0.42 -13.97 -2.07
CA LEU A 74 -0.72 -14.80 -3.23
C LEU A 74 -0.12 -14.26 -4.52
N GLY A 75 0.07 -12.95 -4.64
CA GLY A 75 0.52 -12.29 -5.87
C GLY A 75 1.85 -12.84 -6.41
N PRO A 76 2.94 -12.84 -5.62
CA PRO A 76 4.22 -13.39 -6.07
C PRO A 76 4.15 -14.89 -6.38
N VAL A 77 3.37 -15.66 -5.61
CA VAL A 77 3.18 -17.11 -5.83
C VAL A 77 2.48 -17.36 -7.16
N LEU A 78 1.35 -16.69 -7.41
CA LEU A 78 0.57 -16.84 -8.64
C LEU A 78 1.35 -16.33 -9.86
N SER A 79 2.10 -15.23 -9.71
CA SER A 79 2.98 -14.71 -10.75
C SER A 79 4.09 -15.71 -11.10
N GLY A 80 4.78 -16.27 -10.10
CA GLY A 80 5.82 -17.27 -10.30
C GLY A 80 5.30 -18.55 -10.95
N VAL A 81 4.11 -19.01 -10.56
CA VAL A 81 3.44 -20.16 -11.20
C VAL A 81 3.10 -19.85 -12.66
N ALA A 82 2.52 -18.69 -12.95
CA ALA A 82 2.21 -18.27 -14.32
C ALA A 82 3.46 -18.19 -15.19
N LEU A 83 4.56 -17.65 -14.65
CA LEU A 83 5.83 -17.55 -15.35
C LEU A 83 6.43 -18.94 -15.65
N ARG A 84 6.44 -19.83 -14.66
CA ARG A 84 6.96 -21.20 -14.81
C ARG A 84 6.15 -22.02 -15.82
N LEU A 85 4.82 -21.95 -15.77
CA LEU A 85 3.93 -22.70 -16.68
C LEU A 85 3.99 -22.19 -18.12
N SER A 86 4.39 -20.94 -18.32
CA SER A 86 4.46 -20.32 -19.64
C SER A 86 5.86 -20.33 -20.26
N GLY A 87 6.83 -20.99 -19.61
CA GLY A 87 8.21 -21.03 -20.09
C GLY A 87 8.92 -19.68 -20.00
N ASN A 88 8.75 -18.97 -18.88
CA ASN A 88 9.29 -17.63 -18.61
C ASN A 88 8.75 -16.52 -19.53
N ASN A 89 7.49 -16.61 -19.93
CA ASN A 89 6.82 -15.53 -20.65
C ASN A 89 6.30 -14.45 -19.69
N TYR A 90 6.90 -13.26 -19.74
CA TYR A 90 6.55 -12.11 -18.89
C TYR A 90 5.14 -11.55 -19.11
N SER A 91 4.48 -11.88 -20.21
CA SER A 91 3.07 -11.53 -20.43
C SER A 91 2.11 -12.40 -19.59
N ALA A 92 2.52 -13.61 -19.20
CA ALA A 92 1.65 -14.57 -18.53
C ALA A 92 1.12 -14.07 -17.15
N PRO A 93 1.94 -13.46 -16.28
CA PRO A 93 1.43 -12.84 -15.05
C PRO A 93 0.37 -11.76 -15.30
N ALA A 94 0.51 -10.95 -16.35
CA ALA A 94 -0.46 -9.91 -16.70
C ALA A 94 -1.80 -10.52 -17.14
N PHE A 95 -1.77 -11.59 -17.96
CA PHE A 95 -2.98 -12.31 -18.35
C PHE A 95 -3.64 -13.06 -17.19
N ALA A 96 -2.85 -13.64 -16.28
CA ALA A 96 -3.38 -14.25 -15.06
C ALA A 96 -4.10 -13.20 -14.20
N ALA A 97 -3.50 -12.02 -14.02
CA ALA A 97 -4.14 -10.90 -13.32
C ALA A 97 -5.42 -10.43 -14.03
N ALA A 98 -5.44 -10.37 -15.37
CA ALA A 98 -6.64 -10.06 -16.14
C ALA A 98 -7.76 -11.11 -15.89
N GLY A 99 -7.42 -12.39 -15.77
CA GLY A 99 -8.37 -13.44 -15.36
C GLY A 99 -9.00 -13.17 -14.00
N PHE A 100 -8.22 -12.79 -13.00
CA PHE A 100 -8.74 -12.39 -11.68
C PHE A 100 -9.62 -11.13 -11.76
N ALA A 101 -9.23 -10.13 -12.55
CA ALA A 101 -10.03 -8.93 -12.78
C ALA A 101 -11.38 -9.29 -13.43
N PHE A 102 -11.39 -10.21 -14.40
CA PHE A 102 -12.62 -10.71 -15.03
C PHE A 102 -13.55 -11.43 -14.04
N VAL A 103 -13.01 -12.32 -13.20
CA VAL A 103 -13.78 -12.96 -12.12
C VAL A 103 -14.35 -11.91 -11.18
N SER A 104 -13.57 -10.87 -10.83
CA SER A 104 -14.02 -9.76 -10.01
C SER A 104 -15.19 -8.99 -10.64
N ILE A 105 -15.17 -8.75 -11.96
CA ILE A 105 -16.27 -8.14 -12.71
C ILE A 105 -17.53 -9.00 -12.63
N ILE A 106 -17.41 -10.32 -12.80
CA ILE A 106 -18.55 -11.26 -12.67
C ILE A 106 -19.13 -11.17 -11.26
N LEU A 107 -18.30 -11.26 -10.23
CA LEU A 107 -18.74 -11.19 -8.85
C LEU A 107 -19.41 -9.83 -8.53
N THR A 108 -18.86 -8.72 -8.99
CA THR A 108 -19.50 -7.40 -8.82
C THR A 108 -20.84 -7.32 -9.55
N THR A 109 -20.93 -7.90 -10.75
CA THR A 109 -22.14 -7.81 -11.58
C THR A 109 -23.27 -8.66 -11.02
N PHE A 110 -22.98 -9.90 -10.62
CA PHE A 110 -24.01 -10.87 -10.21
C PHE A 110 -24.19 -11.01 -8.70
N VAL A 111 -23.13 -10.85 -7.90
CA VAL A 111 -23.17 -11.10 -6.45
C VAL A 111 -23.27 -9.81 -5.65
N PHE A 112 -22.51 -8.77 -6.03
CA PHE A 112 -22.47 -7.53 -5.28
C PHE A 112 -23.79 -6.75 -5.38
N LYS A 113 -24.37 -6.41 -4.22
CA LYS A 113 -25.61 -5.64 -4.10
C LYS A 113 -25.29 -4.15 -4.01
N GLU A 114 -26.16 -3.31 -4.56
CA GLU A 114 -25.98 -1.85 -4.50
C GLU A 114 -26.13 -1.35 -3.05
N THR A 115 -25.09 -0.69 -2.53
CA THR A 115 -25.06 -0.16 -1.15
C THR A 115 -25.82 1.15 -1.02
N LEU A 116 -25.96 1.92 -2.11
CA LEU A 116 -26.73 3.16 -2.17
C LEU A 116 -27.90 3.06 -3.18
N PRO A 117 -29.07 2.55 -2.75
CA PRO A 117 -30.25 2.39 -3.61
C PRO A 117 -30.73 3.73 -4.18
N PRO A 118 -31.38 3.75 -5.36
CA PRO A 118 -31.89 4.97 -5.99
C PRO A 118 -32.75 5.84 -5.07
N LYS A 119 -33.55 5.22 -4.19
CA LYS A 119 -34.43 5.91 -3.22
C LYS A 119 -33.68 6.69 -2.13
N LYS A 120 -32.42 6.34 -1.84
CA LYS A 120 -31.55 7.05 -0.88
C LYS A 120 -30.59 8.04 -1.57
N ARG A 121 -30.59 8.10 -2.90
CA ARG A 121 -29.80 9.09 -3.64
C ARG A 121 -30.43 10.46 -3.40
N SER A 122 -29.60 11.45 -3.10
CA SER A 122 -30.05 12.84 -3.05
C SER A 122 -30.75 13.19 -4.36
N SER A 123 -31.97 13.70 -4.27
CA SER A 123 -32.74 14.27 -5.38
C SER A 123 -32.30 15.68 -5.73
N GLN A 124 -31.39 16.27 -4.95
CA GLN A 124 -30.81 17.56 -5.27
C GLN A 124 -29.87 17.42 -6.48
N PRO A 125 -29.93 18.34 -7.46
CA PRO A 125 -28.95 18.38 -8.52
C PRO A 125 -27.56 18.42 -7.88
N VAL A 126 -26.66 17.54 -8.32
CA VAL A 126 -25.24 17.64 -7.95
C VAL A 126 -24.76 18.98 -8.49
N GLU A 127 -24.76 20.02 -7.65
CA GLU A 127 -24.14 21.28 -8.00
C GLU A 127 -22.70 20.95 -8.41
N ARG A 128 -22.33 21.29 -9.65
CA ARG A 128 -20.97 21.06 -10.20
C ARG A 128 -19.86 21.78 -9.40
N LYS A 129 -20.20 22.44 -8.28
CA LYS A 129 -19.29 23.12 -7.34
C LYS A 129 -18.53 22.18 -6.39
N SER A 130 -18.56 20.86 -6.63
CA SER A 130 -17.97 19.84 -5.74
C SER A 130 -16.44 19.93 -5.57
N PHE A 131 -15.67 20.18 -6.64
CA PHE A 131 -14.20 20.18 -6.56
C PHE A 131 -13.64 21.37 -5.74
N GLY A 132 -14.28 22.54 -5.81
CA GLY A 132 -13.87 23.73 -5.05
C GLY A 132 -14.19 23.65 -3.55
N GLN A 133 -15.34 23.07 -3.19
CA GLN A 133 -15.69 22.80 -1.79
C GLN A 133 -14.81 21.70 -1.19
N MET A 134 -14.37 20.75 -2.01
CA MET A 134 -13.42 19.70 -1.66
C MET A 134 -12.03 20.25 -1.32
N ILE A 135 -11.53 21.21 -2.10
CA ILE A 135 -10.30 21.96 -1.80
C ILE A 135 -10.48 22.85 -0.55
N LYS A 136 -11.67 23.42 -0.34
CA LYS A 136 -11.94 24.16 0.92
C LYS A 136 -11.98 23.24 2.14
N ALA A 137 -12.49 22.01 2.01
CA ALA A 137 -12.47 21.01 3.08
C ALA A 137 -11.03 20.56 3.40
N LEU A 138 -10.13 20.56 2.42
CA LEU A 138 -8.68 20.36 2.65
C LEU A 138 -8.04 21.46 3.49
N HIS A 139 -8.60 22.68 3.49
CA HIS A 139 -8.18 23.77 4.36
C HIS A 139 -8.80 23.70 5.77
N ASP A 140 -9.69 22.75 6.05
CA ASP A 140 -10.05 22.44 7.44
C ASP A 140 -8.80 21.89 8.13
N PRO A 141 -8.29 22.54 9.21
CA PRO A 141 -7.09 22.11 9.90
C PRO A 141 -7.12 20.64 10.34
N ASN A 142 -8.31 20.11 10.64
CA ASN A 142 -8.50 18.74 11.08
C ASN A 142 -8.58 17.75 9.91
N LEU A 143 -9.12 18.11 8.76
CA LEU A 143 -9.15 17.20 7.60
C LEU A 143 -7.83 17.24 6.84
N GLY A 144 -7.20 18.41 6.73
CA GLY A 144 -5.93 18.61 6.05
C GLY A 144 -4.79 17.78 6.64
N ILE A 145 -4.70 17.68 7.99
CA ILE A 145 -3.69 16.81 8.62
C ILE A 145 -3.88 15.34 8.22
N LEU A 146 -5.11 14.83 8.17
CA LEU A 146 -5.36 13.45 7.77
C LEU A 146 -4.98 13.21 6.29
N MET A 147 -5.23 14.18 5.41
CA MET A 147 -4.84 14.08 4.00
C MET A 147 -3.32 14.07 3.85
N THR A 148 -2.61 14.89 4.62
CA THR A 148 -1.14 14.87 4.69
C THR A 148 -0.62 13.51 5.17
N LEU A 149 -1.25 12.93 6.21
CA LEU A 149 -0.86 11.61 6.73
C LEU A 149 -1.15 10.49 5.72
N ILE A 150 -2.28 10.53 5.01
CA ILE A 150 -2.63 9.56 3.96
C ILE A 150 -1.66 9.64 2.78
N PHE A 151 -1.34 10.86 2.33
CA PHE A 151 -0.32 11.09 1.31
C PHE A 151 1.02 10.53 1.77
N ASN A 152 1.46 10.86 2.98
CA ASN A 152 2.75 10.44 3.49
C ASN A 152 2.86 8.91 3.62
N LEU A 153 1.82 8.27 4.16
CA LEU A 153 1.75 6.81 4.27
C LEU A 153 2.00 6.17 2.88
N ARG A 154 1.33 6.68 1.85
CA ARG A 154 1.46 6.13 0.49
C ARG A 154 2.76 6.53 -0.20
N PHE A 155 3.26 7.73 0.05
CA PHE A 155 4.53 8.24 -0.45
C PHE A 155 5.71 7.38 0.05
N GLN A 156 5.79 7.14 1.36
CA GLN A 156 6.83 6.30 1.96
C GLN A 156 6.73 4.85 1.50
N PHE A 157 5.49 4.32 1.40
CA PHE A 157 5.30 2.98 0.85
C PHE A 157 5.71 2.89 -0.61
N GLY A 158 5.48 3.94 -1.40
CA GLY A 158 5.93 4.04 -2.80
C GLY A 158 7.45 4.02 -2.92
N ILE A 159 8.16 4.80 -2.08
CA ILE A 159 9.62 4.75 -1.96
C ILE A 159 10.07 3.31 -1.64
N PHE A 160 9.48 2.70 -0.60
CA PHE A 160 9.78 1.33 -0.20
C PHE A 160 9.62 0.36 -1.37
N THR A 161 8.46 0.31 -2.02
CA THR A 161 8.23 -0.64 -3.11
C THR A 161 9.17 -0.44 -4.31
N ALA A 162 9.62 0.78 -4.56
CA ALA A 162 10.49 1.09 -5.70
C ALA A 162 11.95 0.69 -5.46
N VAL A 163 12.46 0.91 -4.24
CA VAL A 163 13.89 0.73 -3.93
C VAL A 163 14.18 -0.50 -3.08
N PHE A 164 13.17 -1.19 -2.57
CA PHE A 164 13.37 -2.33 -1.66
C PHE A 164 14.08 -3.50 -2.34
N ALA A 165 13.65 -3.92 -3.53
CA ALA A 165 14.32 -5.00 -4.26
C ALA A 165 15.82 -4.70 -4.55
N PRO A 166 16.18 -3.54 -5.16
CA PRO A 166 17.60 -3.23 -5.37
C PRO A 166 18.37 -3.02 -4.07
N PHE A 167 17.73 -2.54 -2.99
CA PHE A 167 18.36 -2.46 -1.67
C PHE A 167 18.68 -3.84 -1.09
N MET A 168 17.74 -4.78 -1.20
CA MET A 168 17.92 -6.16 -0.75
C MET A 168 19.02 -6.88 -1.54
N LEU A 169 19.06 -6.65 -2.85
CA LEU A 169 20.12 -7.14 -3.72
C LEU A 169 21.48 -6.56 -3.31
N SER A 170 21.56 -5.24 -3.09
CA SER A 170 22.83 -4.58 -2.77
C SER A 170 23.35 -4.87 -1.35
N ARG A 171 22.48 -5.19 -0.39
CA ARG A 171 22.87 -5.44 1.01
C ARG A 171 23.07 -6.92 1.32
N LEU A 172 22.15 -7.75 0.85
CA LEU A 172 22.06 -9.17 1.24
C LEU A 172 22.24 -10.13 0.06
N GLY A 173 22.42 -9.61 -1.16
CA GLY A 173 22.49 -10.44 -2.37
C GLY A 173 21.17 -11.16 -2.68
N LEU A 174 20.04 -10.70 -2.11
CA LEU A 174 18.76 -11.34 -2.34
C LEU A 174 18.18 -10.93 -3.70
N ASP A 175 17.91 -11.95 -4.50
CA ASP A 175 17.33 -11.86 -5.82
C ASP A 175 15.80 -11.57 -5.75
N SER A 176 15.14 -11.67 -6.91
CA SER A 176 13.69 -11.47 -7.02
C SER A 176 12.89 -12.47 -6.19
N PHE A 177 13.33 -13.73 -6.12
CA PHE A 177 12.66 -14.76 -5.34
C PHE A 177 12.80 -14.53 -3.84
N GLY A 178 14.01 -14.24 -3.36
CA GLY A 178 14.24 -13.88 -1.96
C GLY A 178 13.42 -12.65 -1.53
N THR A 179 13.36 -11.64 -2.39
CA THR A 179 12.54 -10.44 -2.17
C THR A 179 11.04 -10.76 -2.11
N ALA A 180 10.56 -11.67 -2.97
CA ALA A 180 9.17 -12.11 -2.98
C ALA A 180 8.75 -12.80 -1.67
N ILE A 181 9.63 -13.61 -1.07
CA ILE A 181 9.38 -14.24 0.25
C ILE A 181 9.15 -13.17 1.33
N ILE A 182 9.91 -12.07 1.30
CA ILE A 182 9.75 -11.00 2.28
C ILE A 182 8.42 -10.26 2.10
N PHE A 183 7.98 -10.03 0.86
CA PHE A 183 6.63 -9.48 0.59
C PHE A 183 5.51 -10.43 1.04
N ILE A 184 5.72 -11.74 0.92
CA ILE A 184 4.80 -12.75 1.47
C ILE A 184 4.68 -12.59 2.99
N LEU A 185 5.79 -12.45 3.71
CA LEU A 185 5.79 -12.21 5.16
C LEU A 185 5.10 -10.87 5.51
N PHE A 186 5.35 -9.81 4.74
CA PHE A 186 4.66 -8.54 4.88
C PHE A 186 3.14 -8.70 4.74
N GLY A 187 2.70 -9.47 3.74
CA GLY A 187 1.31 -9.81 3.48
C GLY A 187 0.69 -10.57 4.65
N LEU A 188 1.37 -11.60 5.16
CA LEU A 188 0.92 -12.39 6.31
C LEU A 188 0.69 -11.52 7.55
N VAL A 189 1.66 -10.67 7.91
CA VAL A 189 1.52 -9.74 9.03
C VAL A 189 0.32 -8.80 8.81
N SER A 190 0.15 -8.28 7.59
CA SER A 190 -0.97 -7.42 7.25
C SER A 190 -2.33 -8.14 7.38
N VAL A 191 -2.44 -9.41 6.98
CA VAL A 191 -3.66 -10.21 7.16
C VAL A 191 -3.98 -10.41 8.65
N VAL A 192 -2.98 -10.77 9.45
CA VAL A 192 -3.18 -11.01 10.89
C VAL A 192 -3.61 -9.72 11.60
N VAL A 193 -2.90 -8.61 11.36
CA VAL A 193 -3.17 -7.35 12.04
C VAL A 193 -4.48 -6.73 11.53
N GLN A 194 -4.68 -6.60 10.23
CA GLN A 194 -5.87 -5.91 9.66
C GLN A 194 -7.12 -6.80 9.62
N GLY A 195 -6.97 -8.11 9.50
CA GLY A 195 -8.10 -9.04 9.50
C GLY A 195 -8.54 -9.44 10.91
N GLY A 196 -7.58 -9.66 11.83
CA GLY A 196 -7.86 -10.23 13.14
C GLY A 196 -7.81 -9.25 14.31
N LEU A 197 -6.83 -8.33 14.33
CA LEU A 197 -6.51 -7.53 15.53
C LEU A 197 -7.10 -6.13 15.49
N ILE A 198 -7.16 -5.49 14.33
CA ILE A 198 -7.50 -4.06 14.20
C ILE A 198 -8.83 -3.68 14.84
N GLY A 199 -9.84 -4.56 14.74
CA GLY A 199 -11.16 -4.30 15.36
C GLY A 199 -11.09 -4.23 16.88
N ARG A 200 -10.38 -5.18 17.51
CA ARG A 200 -10.19 -5.20 18.98
C ARG A 200 -9.33 -4.04 19.43
N LEU A 201 -8.20 -3.83 18.75
CA LEU A 201 -7.27 -2.74 19.06
C LEU A 201 -7.95 -1.37 18.92
N SER A 202 -8.81 -1.19 17.92
CA SER A 202 -9.51 0.08 17.71
C SER A 202 -10.58 0.35 18.76
N GLN A 203 -11.20 -0.69 19.31
CA GLN A 203 -12.18 -0.56 20.39
C GLN A 203 -11.51 -0.31 21.74
N GLN A 204 -10.35 -0.93 21.96
CA GLN A 204 -9.61 -0.83 23.23
C GLN A 204 -8.79 0.46 23.36
N PHE A 205 -8.10 0.88 22.30
CA PHE A 205 -7.15 2.00 22.36
C PHE A 205 -7.63 3.26 21.62
N GLY A 206 -8.70 3.15 20.84
CA GLY A 206 -9.17 4.24 19.97
C GLY A 206 -8.30 4.46 18.72
N GLU A 207 -8.92 4.96 17.66
CA GLU A 207 -8.26 5.10 16.35
C GLU A 207 -7.09 6.10 16.38
N ARG A 208 -7.19 7.15 17.19
CA ARG A 208 -6.11 8.14 17.34
C ARG A 208 -4.83 7.49 17.86
N GLN A 209 -4.92 6.68 18.92
CA GLN A 209 -3.75 6.02 19.48
C GLN A 209 -3.19 4.99 18.52
N LEU A 210 -4.05 4.26 17.79
CA LEU A 210 -3.58 3.34 16.74
C LEU A 210 -2.84 4.05 15.61
N VAL A 211 -3.30 5.23 15.20
CA VAL A 211 -2.55 6.05 14.23
C VAL A 211 -1.20 6.42 14.83
N LEU A 212 -1.15 6.97 16.04
CA LEU A 212 0.13 7.39 16.66
C LEU A 212 1.11 6.22 16.85
N ALA A 213 0.65 5.09 17.37
CA ALA A 213 1.45 3.88 17.53
C ALA A 213 1.92 3.33 16.17
N GLY A 214 1.03 3.30 15.19
CA GLY A 214 1.35 2.89 13.83
C GLY A 214 2.41 3.78 13.19
N MET A 215 2.35 5.10 13.39
CA MET A 215 3.36 6.04 12.88
C MET A 215 4.74 5.79 13.50
N VAL A 216 4.79 5.53 14.81
CA VAL A 216 6.05 5.21 15.50
C VAL A 216 6.64 3.92 14.94
N LEU A 217 5.86 2.84 14.83
CA LEU A 217 6.33 1.57 14.28
C LEU A 217 6.80 1.71 12.83
N TYR A 218 6.05 2.43 12.01
CA TYR A 218 6.35 2.64 10.60
C TYR A 218 7.62 3.48 10.40
N ALA A 219 7.76 4.57 11.17
CA ALA A 219 8.95 5.43 11.16
C ALA A 219 10.19 4.69 11.69
N LEU A 220 10.05 3.99 12.82
CA LEU A 220 11.13 3.22 13.42
C LEU A 220 11.61 2.10 12.50
N GLY A 221 10.68 1.33 11.92
CA GLY A 221 11.03 0.24 11.02
C GLY A 221 11.83 0.72 9.81
N PHE A 222 11.35 1.78 9.12
CA PHE A 222 12.12 2.34 8.01
C PHE A 222 13.45 2.94 8.44
N PHE A 223 13.50 3.64 9.57
CA PHE A 223 14.77 4.17 10.07
C PHE A 223 15.80 3.05 10.30
N LEU A 224 15.39 1.98 10.99
CA LEU A 224 16.24 0.83 11.29
C LEU A 224 16.66 0.08 10.03
N MET A 225 15.79 -0.05 9.03
CA MET A 225 16.13 -0.69 7.76
C MET A 225 17.34 -0.05 7.07
N GLY A 226 17.51 1.28 7.20
CA GLY A 226 18.68 1.98 6.67
C GLY A 226 20.02 1.48 7.23
N PHE A 227 20.00 0.81 8.38
CA PHE A 227 21.17 0.23 9.05
C PHE A 227 21.28 -1.29 8.86
N THR A 228 20.57 -1.85 7.87
CA THR A 228 20.74 -3.26 7.49
C THR A 228 22.20 -3.51 7.10
N PRO A 229 22.90 -4.46 7.74
CA PRO A 229 24.30 -4.75 7.43
C PRO A 229 24.51 -5.20 5.99
N GLU A 230 25.70 -4.93 5.46
CA GLU A 230 26.19 -5.53 4.21
C GLU A 230 26.70 -6.94 4.54
N GLN A 231 25.80 -7.89 4.52
CA GLN A 231 26.11 -9.31 4.71
C GLN A 231 25.21 -10.13 3.81
N THR A 232 25.79 -10.75 2.80
CA THR A 232 25.11 -11.66 1.89
C THR A 232 24.54 -12.86 2.64
N VAL A 233 23.44 -13.40 2.13
CA VAL A 233 22.82 -14.61 2.70
C VAL A 233 23.71 -15.85 2.53
N PRO A 234 23.57 -16.90 3.38
CA PRO A 234 24.44 -18.09 3.33
C PRO A 234 24.51 -18.77 1.97
N TRP A 235 23.41 -18.74 1.22
CA TRP A 235 23.26 -19.35 -0.11
C TRP A 235 23.53 -18.37 -1.27
N TYR A 236 24.05 -17.17 -0.99
CA TYR A 236 24.42 -16.23 -2.04
C TYR A 236 25.64 -16.74 -2.80
N SER A 237 25.56 -16.64 -4.12
CA SER A 237 26.68 -16.76 -5.04
C SER A 237 26.49 -15.74 -6.15
N ARG A 238 27.47 -14.88 -6.34
CA ARG A 238 27.41 -13.81 -7.35
C ARG A 238 27.16 -14.37 -8.75
N ASP A 239 27.83 -15.46 -9.13
CA ASP A 239 27.68 -16.10 -10.44
C ASP A 239 26.25 -16.60 -10.69
N VAL A 240 25.63 -17.22 -9.69
CA VAL A 240 24.25 -17.72 -9.77
C VAL A 240 23.27 -16.56 -9.98
N VAL A 241 23.44 -15.47 -9.23
CA VAL A 241 22.58 -14.29 -9.37
C VAL A 241 22.77 -13.61 -10.73
N ILE A 242 24.00 -13.54 -11.25
CA ILE A 242 24.26 -13.02 -12.60
C ILE A 242 23.56 -13.88 -13.66
N GLU A 243 23.60 -15.20 -13.51
CA GLU A 243 22.90 -16.13 -14.41
C GLU A 243 21.39 -15.88 -14.39
N GLU A 244 20.77 -15.79 -13.21
CA GLU A 244 19.34 -15.50 -13.05
C GLU A 244 18.95 -14.14 -13.66
N LEU A 245 19.74 -13.09 -13.42
CA LEU A 245 19.51 -11.77 -14.00
C LEU A 245 19.61 -11.80 -15.54
N SER A 246 20.58 -12.55 -16.07
CA SER A 246 20.78 -12.68 -17.52
C SER A 246 19.66 -13.48 -18.18
N GLN A 247 19.13 -14.50 -17.52
CA GLN A 247 17.93 -15.22 -17.97
C GLN A 247 16.69 -14.31 -17.96
N THR A 248 16.67 -13.29 -17.09
CA THR A 248 15.52 -12.39 -16.95
C THR A 248 15.41 -11.38 -18.10
N THR A 249 16.53 -10.81 -18.53
CA THR A 249 16.57 -9.70 -19.50
C THR A 249 17.35 -10.00 -20.79
N GLY A 250 17.84 -11.23 -20.98
CA GLY A 250 18.75 -11.61 -22.07
C GLY A 250 20.21 -11.18 -21.82
N THR A 251 20.41 -10.06 -21.12
CA THR A 251 21.67 -9.59 -20.54
C THR A 251 21.39 -8.97 -19.17
N ALA A 252 22.14 -9.32 -18.13
CA ALA A 252 21.95 -8.70 -16.82
C ALA A 252 22.13 -7.16 -16.93
N PRO A 253 21.18 -6.34 -16.45
CA PRO A 253 21.27 -4.89 -16.57
C PRO A 253 22.52 -4.36 -15.86
N GLU A 254 23.35 -3.56 -16.53
CA GLU A 254 24.59 -3.01 -15.97
C GLU A 254 24.38 -2.34 -14.60
N ALA A 255 23.26 -1.62 -14.46
CA ALA A 255 22.89 -0.98 -13.20
C ALA A 255 22.62 -1.96 -12.06
N GLN A 256 22.12 -3.17 -12.34
CA GLN A 256 21.91 -4.21 -11.32
C GLN A 256 23.20 -4.96 -11.01
N LEU A 257 24.04 -5.21 -12.02
CA LEU A 257 25.36 -5.81 -11.84
C LEU A 257 26.26 -4.95 -10.95
N ALA A 258 26.20 -3.63 -11.10
CA ALA A 258 26.94 -2.67 -10.28
C ALA A 258 26.50 -2.67 -8.80
N LEU A 259 25.32 -3.22 -8.48
CA LEU A 259 24.81 -3.31 -7.11
C LEU A 259 25.21 -4.61 -6.42
N LEU A 260 25.68 -5.63 -7.14
CA LEU A 260 25.94 -6.94 -6.57
C LEU A 260 27.11 -6.92 -5.59
N PRO A 261 26.93 -7.42 -4.36
CA PRO A 261 28.04 -7.65 -3.44
C PRO A 261 29.05 -8.66 -4.00
N GLU A 262 30.32 -8.47 -3.65
CA GLU A 262 31.36 -9.48 -3.89
C GLU A 262 31.13 -10.72 -3.01
N ASP A 263 31.60 -11.88 -3.48
CA ASP A 263 31.51 -13.11 -2.70
C ASP A 263 32.44 -13.04 -1.47
N GLY A 264 31.90 -13.39 -0.30
CA GLY A 264 32.64 -13.40 0.96
C GLY A 264 31.84 -12.80 2.11
N GLY A 265 31.96 -13.39 3.29
CA GLY A 265 31.25 -12.90 4.49
C GLY A 265 29.78 -13.34 4.62
N ASN A 266 29.35 -14.32 3.82
CA ASN A 266 27.99 -14.87 3.86
C ASN A 266 27.59 -15.27 5.29
N GLY A 267 26.37 -14.90 5.70
CA GLY A 267 25.87 -15.23 7.03
C GLY A 267 24.39 -14.93 7.22
N VAL A 268 23.85 -15.40 8.34
CA VAL A 268 22.41 -15.26 8.66
C VAL A 268 22.08 -13.97 9.40
N THR A 269 23.08 -13.29 9.98
CA THR A 269 22.86 -12.14 10.86
C THR A 269 22.26 -10.96 10.10
N GLY A 270 22.76 -10.66 8.90
CA GLY A 270 22.21 -9.61 8.04
C GLY A 270 20.73 -9.83 7.69
N LEU A 271 20.38 -11.06 7.31
CA LEU A 271 18.99 -11.45 7.02
C LEU A 271 18.09 -11.35 8.26
N PHE A 272 18.55 -11.85 9.40
CA PHE A 272 17.81 -11.78 10.66
C PHE A 272 17.55 -10.33 11.09
N LEU A 273 18.59 -9.49 11.05
CA LEU A 273 18.47 -8.06 11.39
C LEU A 273 17.57 -7.33 10.40
N MET A 274 17.67 -7.62 9.09
CA MET A 274 16.75 -7.06 8.10
C MET A 274 15.29 -7.39 8.44
N ILE A 275 14.97 -8.66 8.72
CA ILE A 275 13.61 -9.08 9.08
C ILE A 275 13.16 -8.38 10.37
N ALA A 276 14.03 -8.31 11.38
CA ALA A 276 13.73 -7.64 12.64
C ALA A 276 13.49 -6.13 12.45
N PHE A 277 14.28 -5.46 11.62
CA PHE A 277 14.15 -4.04 11.31
C PHE A 277 12.94 -3.74 10.42
N LEU A 278 12.58 -4.66 9.53
CA LEU A 278 11.41 -4.54 8.67
C LEU A 278 10.11 -4.84 9.42
N ALA A 279 10.09 -5.74 10.40
CA ALA A 279 8.88 -6.21 11.09
C ALA A 279 7.94 -5.10 11.62
N PRO A 280 8.43 -3.96 12.17
CA PRO A 280 7.57 -2.84 12.56
C PRO A 280 6.82 -2.19 11.39
N VAL A 281 7.35 -2.24 10.17
CA VAL A 281 6.78 -1.58 8.98
C VAL A 281 5.40 -2.15 8.59
N PRO A 282 5.21 -3.47 8.34
CA PRO A 282 3.90 -4.00 8.01
C PRO A 282 2.89 -3.83 9.16
N ILE A 283 3.33 -3.93 10.41
CA ILE A 283 2.45 -3.70 11.57
C ILE A 283 1.99 -2.23 11.60
N GLY A 284 2.92 -1.29 11.49
CA GLY A 284 2.62 0.14 11.45
C GLY A 284 1.70 0.50 10.29
N TYR A 285 1.98 -0.02 9.09
CA TYR A 285 1.14 0.15 7.91
C TYR A 285 -0.28 -0.39 8.14
N ALA A 286 -0.39 -1.58 8.72
CA ALA A 286 -1.65 -2.26 9.01
C ALA A 286 -2.51 -1.54 10.06
N LEU A 287 -1.89 -0.78 10.96
CA LEU A 287 -2.61 0.10 11.89
C LEU A 287 -3.02 1.41 11.21
N LEU A 288 -2.10 2.04 10.49
CA LEU A 288 -2.30 3.37 9.90
C LEU A 288 -3.39 3.39 8.85
N GLN A 289 -3.36 2.44 7.90
CA GLN A 289 -4.25 2.48 6.74
C GLN A 289 -5.75 2.46 7.12
N PRO A 290 -6.26 1.51 7.92
CA PRO A 290 -7.67 1.49 8.30
C PRO A 290 -8.04 2.62 9.26
N SER A 291 -7.18 2.94 10.25
CA SER A 291 -7.46 3.97 11.24
C SER A 291 -7.51 5.38 10.64
N LEU A 292 -6.59 5.74 9.72
CA LEU A 292 -6.64 7.03 9.03
C LEU A 292 -7.90 7.19 8.19
N ASN A 293 -8.28 6.15 7.43
CA ASN A 293 -9.50 6.19 6.63
C ASN A 293 -10.75 6.30 7.52
N SER A 294 -10.78 5.59 8.66
CA SER A 294 -11.90 5.68 9.61
C SER A 294 -12.00 7.08 10.23
N LEU A 295 -10.89 7.69 10.67
CA LEU A 295 -10.86 9.06 11.17
C LEU A 295 -11.37 10.08 10.14
N VAL A 296 -11.01 9.93 8.86
CA VAL A 296 -11.54 10.79 7.78
C VAL A 296 -13.06 10.69 7.73
N THR A 297 -13.61 9.48 7.71
CA THR A 297 -15.07 9.29 7.63
C THR A 297 -15.82 9.78 8.87
N LYS A 298 -15.17 9.83 10.04
CA LYS A 298 -15.77 10.37 11.26
C LYS A 298 -15.81 11.90 11.21
N ARG A 299 -14.83 12.56 10.59
CA ARG A 299 -14.71 14.03 10.54
C ARG A 299 -15.59 14.70 9.49
N VAL A 300 -16.26 13.95 8.64
CA VAL A 300 -17.17 14.48 7.62
C VAL A 300 -18.60 14.02 7.85
N GLU A 301 -19.55 14.82 7.38
CA GLU A 301 -20.96 14.44 7.42
C GLU A 301 -21.20 13.14 6.62
N PRO A 302 -22.19 12.30 6.99
CA PRO A 302 -22.47 11.02 6.33
C PRO A 302 -22.62 11.13 4.81
N GLN A 303 -23.21 12.22 4.32
CA GLN A 303 -23.39 12.51 2.89
C GLN A 303 -22.09 12.82 2.13
N ASN A 304 -21.03 13.20 2.84
CA ASN A 304 -19.74 13.61 2.28
C ASN A 304 -18.64 12.54 2.43
N VAL A 305 -18.93 11.38 3.02
CA VAL A 305 -17.95 10.30 3.26
C VAL A 305 -17.30 9.82 1.97
N GLY A 306 -18.09 9.51 0.94
CA GLY A 306 -17.57 9.06 -0.35
C GLY A 306 -16.66 10.10 -1.01
N GLN A 307 -17.01 11.38 -0.90
CA GLN A 307 -16.19 12.48 -1.41
C GLN A 307 -14.87 12.58 -0.66
N ALA A 308 -14.90 12.56 0.68
CA ALA A 308 -13.69 12.66 1.51
C ALA A 308 -12.72 11.49 1.28
N LEU A 309 -13.26 10.27 1.14
CA LEU A 309 -12.47 9.09 0.77
C LEU A 309 -11.93 9.19 -0.67
N GLY A 310 -12.68 9.81 -1.59
CA GLY A 310 -12.23 10.13 -2.95
C GLY A 310 -11.06 11.12 -2.97
N VAL A 311 -11.09 12.17 -2.14
CA VAL A 311 -9.95 13.08 -1.94
C VAL A 311 -8.75 12.33 -1.40
N GLY A 312 -8.95 11.54 -0.35
CA GLY A 312 -7.89 10.71 0.22
C GLY A 312 -7.26 9.81 -0.85
N ALA A 313 -8.05 9.26 -1.77
CA ALA A 313 -7.55 8.49 -2.90
C ALA A 313 -6.67 9.32 -3.86
N ALA A 314 -7.03 10.57 -4.16
CA ALA A 314 -6.18 11.45 -4.96
C ALA A 314 -4.82 11.72 -4.28
N PHE A 315 -4.81 11.97 -2.97
CA PHE A 315 -3.57 12.13 -2.19
C PHE A 315 -2.73 10.85 -2.16
N MET A 316 -3.36 9.68 -2.02
CA MET A 316 -2.67 8.40 -2.17
C MET A 316 -2.06 8.25 -3.57
N SER A 317 -2.79 8.57 -4.64
CA SER A 317 -2.27 8.50 -6.00
C SER A 317 -1.06 9.40 -6.19
N ALA A 318 -1.12 10.64 -5.69
CA ALA A 318 0.03 11.55 -5.71
C ALA A 318 1.25 10.96 -4.97
N GLY A 319 1.06 10.40 -3.78
CA GLY A 319 2.13 9.72 -3.04
C GLY A 319 2.69 8.51 -3.80
N THR A 320 1.83 7.74 -4.48
CA THR A 320 2.22 6.57 -5.29
C THR A 320 3.11 6.97 -6.46
N VAL A 321 2.85 8.12 -7.08
CA VAL A 321 3.62 8.61 -8.22
C VAL A 321 4.94 9.24 -7.76
N LEU A 322 4.88 10.11 -6.75
CA LEU A 322 6.06 10.85 -6.29
C LEU A 322 7.04 9.98 -5.51
N GLY A 323 6.55 8.97 -4.78
CA GLY A 323 7.37 8.10 -3.94
C GLY A 323 8.49 7.41 -4.71
N PRO A 324 8.20 6.59 -5.74
CA PRO A 324 9.22 5.92 -6.55
C PRO A 324 10.24 6.86 -7.19
N ILE A 325 9.79 8.03 -7.67
CA ILE A 325 10.67 9.03 -8.30
C ILE A 325 11.69 9.56 -7.29
N ILE A 326 11.22 10.01 -6.12
CA ILE A 326 12.09 10.53 -5.07
C ILE A 326 12.94 9.41 -4.46
N GLY A 327 12.36 8.23 -4.24
CA GLY A 327 13.06 7.06 -3.71
C GLY A 327 14.21 6.63 -4.60
N GLY A 328 13.96 6.48 -5.90
CA GLY A 328 14.99 6.14 -6.88
C GLY A 328 16.10 7.20 -6.95
N PHE A 329 15.75 8.48 -6.95
CA PHE A 329 16.73 9.57 -6.91
C PHE A 329 17.60 9.54 -5.65
N LEU A 330 16.99 9.34 -4.47
CA LEU A 330 17.74 9.21 -3.21
C LEU A 330 18.65 7.98 -3.20
N PHE A 331 18.16 6.86 -3.74
CA PHE A 331 18.91 5.61 -3.81
C PHE A 331 20.16 5.77 -4.69
N THR A 332 20.05 6.42 -5.84
CA THR A 332 21.16 6.57 -6.78
C THR A 332 22.12 7.70 -6.42
N MET A 333 21.62 8.84 -5.93
CA MET A 333 22.46 10.03 -5.69
C MET A 333 23.06 10.09 -4.29
N VAL A 334 22.36 9.55 -3.28
CA VAL A 334 22.80 9.63 -1.88
C VAL A 334 23.27 8.26 -1.38
N GLY A 335 22.65 7.19 -1.84
CA GLY A 335 23.05 5.82 -1.58
C GLY A 335 21.91 4.93 -1.09
N ALA A 336 22.16 3.62 -1.08
CA ALA A 336 21.13 2.61 -0.87
C ALA A 336 20.36 2.73 0.46
N ALA A 337 21.00 3.23 1.53
CA ALA A 337 20.39 3.40 2.85
C ALA A 337 19.52 4.67 2.98
N ALA A 338 19.80 5.70 2.16
CA ALA A 338 19.20 7.03 2.32
C ALA A 338 17.67 7.05 2.22
N PRO A 339 17.01 6.34 1.27
CA PRO A 339 15.55 6.34 1.18
C PRO A 339 14.86 5.88 2.48
N PHE A 340 15.44 4.89 3.17
CA PHE A 340 14.87 4.30 4.39
C PHE A 340 15.07 5.21 5.61
N ILE A 341 16.27 5.75 5.79
CA ILE A 341 16.57 6.71 6.87
C ILE A 341 15.69 7.95 6.73
N ILE A 342 15.60 8.52 5.52
CA ILE A 342 14.77 9.70 5.24
C ILE A 342 13.29 9.39 5.48
N ASN A 343 12.79 8.22 5.04
CA ASN A 343 11.43 7.78 5.38
C ASN A 343 11.21 7.75 6.90
N GLY A 344 12.13 7.17 7.65
CA GLY A 344 12.05 7.12 9.11
C GLY A 344 11.99 8.51 9.75
N VAL A 345 12.88 9.41 9.34
CA VAL A 345 12.94 10.79 9.86
C VAL A 345 11.67 11.57 9.51
N ILE A 346 11.21 11.53 8.25
CA ILE A 346 9.96 12.18 7.82
C ILE A 346 8.77 11.62 8.60
N GLY A 347 8.71 10.29 8.77
CA GLY A 347 7.67 9.63 9.53
C GLY A 347 7.62 10.09 10.99
N PHE A 348 8.80 10.23 11.62
CA PHE A 348 8.91 10.73 12.99
C PHE A 348 8.51 12.20 13.13
N ILE A 349 8.93 13.08 12.20
CA ILE A 349 8.51 14.49 12.19
C ILE A 349 6.98 14.60 12.07
N LEU A 350 6.39 13.81 11.18
CA LEU A 350 4.93 13.80 11.02
C LEU A 350 4.22 13.18 12.22
N TYR A 351 4.86 12.23 12.92
CA TYR A 351 4.33 11.71 14.18
C TYR A 351 4.23 12.83 15.23
N LEU A 352 5.27 13.66 15.37
CA LEU A 352 5.25 14.80 16.29
C LEU A 352 4.13 15.79 15.92
N LEU A 353 3.97 16.08 14.62
CA LEU A 353 2.91 16.94 14.11
C LEU A 353 1.52 16.34 14.38
N ALA A 354 1.34 15.05 14.10
CA ALA A 354 0.09 14.32 14.29
C ALA A 354 -0.29 14.25 15.77
N ARG A 355 0.68 14.02 16.66
CA ARG A 355 0.46 14.00 18.12
C ARG A 355 -0.12 15.32 18.63
N GLN A 356 0.35 16.45 18.08
CA GLN A 356 -0.12 17.79 18.44
C GLN A 356 -1.46 18.15 17.80
N ARG A 357 -1.68 17.80 16.53
CA ARG A 357 -2.81 18.28 15.72
C ARG A 357 -4.00 17.32 15.62
N LEU A 358 -3.81 16.02 15.88
CA LEU A 358 -4.93 15.10 15.96
C LEU A 358 -5.59 15.27 17.33
N THR A 359 -6.69 16.01 17.38
CA THR A 359 -7.53 16.14 18.57
C THR A 359 -8.28 14.83 18.85
N PRO A 360 -8.35 14.36 20.11
CA PRO A 360 -9.27 13.30 20.53
C PRO A 360 -10.71 13.78 20.33
N ARG A 361 -11.61 12.91 19.86
CA ARG A 361 -13.06 13.25 19.84
C ARG A 361 -13.74 12.73 21.11
N PRO A 362 -14.86 13.34 21.56
CA PRO A 362 -15.58 12.88 22.74
C PRO A 362 -16.03 11.41 22.68
N ASP A 363 -16.25 10.86 21.48
CA ASP A 363 -16.60 9.44 21.32
C ASP A 363 -15.46 8.47 21.71
N ASP A 364 -14.21 8.94 21.73
CA ASP A 364 -13.05 8.16 22.20
C ASP A 364 -13.06 8.05 23.75
N VAL A 365 -13.75 8.97 24.47
CA VAL A 365 -13.77 9.06 25.95
C VAL A 365 -14.65 7.98 26.59
N TYR A 366 -15.62 7.42 25.86
CA TYR A 366 -16.43 6.31 26.40
C TYR A 366 -15.62 5.01 26.59
N SER A 367 -14.45 4.89 25.96
CA SER A 367 -13.53 3.77 26.21
C SER A 367 -12.71 3.96 27.48
N ASP A 368 -12.35 5.20 27.83
CA ASP A 368 -11.63 5.51 29.07
C ASP A 368 -12.54 5.34 30.30
N LEU A 369 -13.83 5.73 30.20
CA LEU A 369 -14.80 5.56 31.29
C LEU A 369 -15.19 4.10 31.56
N ALA A 370 -15.13 3.23 30.55
CA ALA A 370 -15.42 1.80 30.70
C ALA A 370 -14.23 0.99 31.28
N ALA A 371 -13.04 1.58 31.34
CA ALA A 371 -11.87 1.00 32.00
C ALA A 371 -11.79 1.38 33.50
N GLU A 372 -12.58 2.35 33.94
CA GLU A 372 -12.66 2.83 35.34
C GLU A 372 -13.91 2.31 36.09
N THR A 373 -14.74 1.46 35.47
CA THR A 373 -15.87 0.75 36.10
C THR A 373 -15.74 -0.75 35.95
#